data_AF-A0A557SZM0-F1
#
_entry.id   AF-A0A557SZM0-F1
#
_cell.length_a   1.000
_cell.length_b   1.000
_cell.length_c   1.000
_cell.angle_alpha   90.00
_cell.angle_beta   90.00
_cell.angle_gamma   90.00
#
_symmetry.space_group_name_H-M   'P 1'
#
loop_
_entity.id
_entity.type
_entity.pdbx_description
1 polymer ?
#
loop_
_entity_poly.entity_id
_entity_poly.type
_entity_poly.pdbx_seq_one_letter_code
_entity_poly.pdbx_strand_id
1 'polypeptide(L)'
;MSLILNDTSIVNYLTLRYDPVIDYPDSLTSENFEEKEVKDVRVKIIDIVKRELDLKLSQKKISNISIALSGGIDSGFTLAMIRKFFPQLKIDSICVGFGDNDDEICRAREIAEKYDSRFHELMIENVLEDLPKLISIAGVPKWNLYQYYPLEKAKSFSDVFFSGDGGDEIFGGYVFRYKKFLDKLKKVHNPNWIDKSRIYLECHERDWVPDQDKIFNKKLNFSWLKIYENFRTYFENNLYPLNQVFLADFNGKLLHDWIPSNHEFGKYLNLNINSLFLNPEMIALSTKLHWEVKYDYEKDIGKLPLLSILNDYLGFNNFHNIKKGFSLDLLNLWKNYGREIVLHYLHKDSDVVKNNIINIEWIDKAIRLVDESLNYNYNMRIRYISKLLSVLSLEIWHQLTVSAKLKPSSKLK
;
A
#
# COMPACT_ATOMS: atom_id res chain seq x y z
N MET A 1 -20.38 2.27 -11.64
CA MET A 1 -20.58 3.73 -11.77
C MET A 1 -19.21 4.35 -11.98
N SER A 2 -18.99 5.09 -13.06
CA SER A 2 -17.76 5.88 -13.20
C SER A 2 -17.76 6.94 -12.09
N LEU A 3 -16.78 6.90 -11.20
CA LEU A 3 -16.61 7.91 -10.16
C LEU A 3 -16.35 9.24 -10.87
N ILE A 4 -17.27 10.21 -10.85
CA ILE A 4 -16.94 11.56 -11.30
C ILE A 4 -16.11 12.18 -10.18
N LEU A 5 -14.81 12.35 -10.40
CA LEU A 5 -13.93 12.98 -9.43
C LEU A 5 -14.26 14.47 -9.34
N ASN A 6 -14.63 14.93 -8.15
CA ASN A 6 -14.74 16.35 -7.85
C ASN A 6 -13.37 16.93 -7.47
N ASP A 7 -13.29 18.27 -7.37
CA ASP A 7 -12.03 18.97 -7.06
C ASP A 7 -11.40 18.51 -5.73
N THR A 8 -12.21 18.23 -4.70
CA THR A 8 -11.72 17.71 -3.41
C THR A 8 -11.10 16.32 -3.56
N SER A 9 -11.76 15.42 -4.29
CA SER A 9 -11.24 14.08 -4.56
C SER A 9 -9.92 14.14 -5.32
N ILE A 10 -9.80 15.02 -6.33
CA ILE A 10 -8.55 15.22 -7.07
C ILE A 10 -7.42 15.68 -6.13
N VAL A 11 -7.70 16.68 -5.29
CA VAL A 11 -6.74 17.18 -4.29
C VAL A 11 -6.32 16.06 -3.33
N ASN A 12 -7.26 15.25 -2.85
CA ASN A 12 -6.98 14.13 -1.95
C ASN A 12 -6.14 13.05 -2.63
N TYR A 13 -6.50 12.57 -3.82
CA TYR A 13 -5.69 11.59 -4.55
C TYR A 13 -4.27 12.10 -4.84
N LEU A 14 -4.13 13.36 -5.23
CA LEU A 14 -2.83 13.95 -5.50
C LEU A 14 -2.04 14.36 -4.24
N THR A 15 -2.60 14.28 -3.03
CA THR A 15 -1.90 14.64 -1.78
C THR A 15 -1.71 13.43 -0.84
N LEU A 16 -2.66 12.49 -0.85
CA LEU A 16 -2.74 11.35 0.08
C LEU A 16 -2.63 9.98 -0.62
N ARG A 17 -2.80 9.94 -1.95
CA ARG A 17 -2.96 8.75 -2.83
C ARG A 17 -4.33 8.06 -2.77
N TYR A 18 -5.19 8.51 -1.88
CA TYR A 18 -6.56 8.02 -1.69
C TYR A 18 -7.48 9.19 -1.36
N ASP A 19 -8.79 8.95 -1.41
CA ASP A 19 -9.80 9.92 -1.00
C ASP A 19 -10.48 9.49 0.32
N PRO A 20 -10.16 10.13 1.46
CA PRO A 20 -10.74 9.80 2.76
C PRO A 20 -12.22 10.20 2.89
N VAL A 21 -12.77 10.96 1.93
CA VAL A 21 -14.19 11.36 1.93
C VAL A 21 -15.10 10.21 1.48
N ILE A 22 -14.53 9.19 0.82
CA ILE A 22 -15.28 8.00 0.41
C ILE A 22 -15.53 7.14 1.64
N ASP A 23 -16.77 7.09 2.11
CA ASP A 23 -17.15 6.28 3.27
C ASP A 23 -17.10 4.77 2.97
N TYR A 24 -16.55 4.01 3.90
CA TYR A 24 -16.52 2.55 3.86
C TYR A 24 -17.12 2.01 5.16
N PRO A 25 -18.04 1.02 5.08
CA PRO A 25 -18.74 0.48 6.24
C PRO A 25 -17.79 -0.19 7.26
N ASP A 26 -16.61 -0.61 6.82
CA ASP A 26 -15.61 -1.28 7.65
C ASP A 26 -14.60 -0.30 8.31
N SER A 27 -14.91 1.00 8.32
CA SER A 27 -14.05 2.00 8.97
C SER A 27 -14.03 1.81 10.48
N LEU A 28 -12.83 1.98 11.07
CA LEU A 28 -12.63 1.89 12.50
C LEU A 28 -12.63 3.29 13.15
N THR A 29 -13.03 3.34 14.41
CA THR A 29 -12.98 4.54 15.25
C THR A 29 -11.99 4.34 16.39
N SER A 30 -11.76 5.40 17.18
CA SER A 30 -10.91 5.29 18.37
C SER A 30 -11.43 4.29 19.40
N GLU A 31 -12.73 4.02 19.43
CA GLU A 31 -13.34 3.04 20.35
C GLU A 31 -12.87 1.61 20.06
N ASN A 32 -12.57 1.29 18.79
CA ASN A 32 -12.04 -0.02 18.43
C ASN A 32 -10.62 -0.28 18.96
N PHE A 33 -9.89 0.80 19.26
CA PHE A 33 -8.50 0.79 19.73
C PHE A 33 -8.38 0.97 21.25
N GLU A 34 -9.48 0.91 21.99
CA GLU A 34 -9.43 0.85 23.45
C GLU A 34 -8.71 -0.42 23.91
N GLU A 35 -7.58 -0.21 24.57
CA GLU A 35 -6.66 -1.28 24.94
C GLU A 35 -7.25 -2.20 26.00
N LYS A 36 -7.00 -3.50 25.84
CA LYS A 36 -7.36 -4.52 26.82
C LYS A 36 -6.15 -5.41 27.07
N GLU A 37 -6.00 -5.88 28.31
CA GLU A 37 -5.04 -6.93 28.58
C GLU A 37 -5.49 -8.21 27.87
N VAL A 38 -4.68 -8.68 26.91
CA VAL A 38 -4.93 -9.91 26.18
C VAL A 38 -3.86 -10.92 26.52
N LYS A 39 -4.26 -11.98 27.23
CA LYS A 39 -3.39 -13.14 27.49
C LYS A 39 -3.33 -14.05 26.27
N ASP A 40 -2.21 -14.75 26.12
CA ASP A 40 -1.99 -15.78 25.10
C ASP A 40 -2.23 -15.32 23.66
N VAL A 41 -1.79 -14.10 23.33
CA VAL A 41 -1.97 -13.47 22.01
C VAL A 41 -1.60 -14.43 20.87
N ARG A 42 -0.49 -15.15 21.00
CA ARG A 42 -0.01 -16.10 19.97
C ARG A 42 -0.99 -17.25 19.72
N VAL A 43 -1.54 -17.82 20.80
CA VAL A 43 -2.53 -18.90 20.71
C VAL A 43 -3.80 -18.40 20.04
N LYS A 44 -4.29 -17.22 20.45
CA LYS A 44 -5.47 -16.58 19.85
C LYS A 44 -5.28 -16.32 18.36
N ILE A 45 -4.12 -15.81 17.93
CA ILE A 45 -3.79 -15.60 16.51
C ILE A 45 -3.89 -16.93 15.75
N ILE A 46 -3.24 -17.99 16.25
CA ILE A 46 -3.22 -19.31 15.61
C ILE A 46 -4.64 -19.89 15.51
N ASP A 47 -5.46 -19.75 16.56
CA ASP A 47 -6.84 -20.26 16.59
C ASP A 47 -7.77 -19.51 15.63
N ILE A 48 -7.62 -18.18 15.52
CA ILE A 48 -8.34 -17.38 14.52
C ILE A 48 -7.95 -17.84 13.11
N VAL A 49 -6.65 -17.95 12.84
CA VAL A 49 -6.14 -18.39 11.52
C VAL A 49 -6.64 -19.78 11.16
N LYS A 50 -6.61 -20.73 12.10
CA LYS A 50 -7.09 -22.09 11.86
C LYS A 50 -8.56 -22.10 11.44
N ARG A 51 -9.42 -21.40 12.18
CA ARG A 51 -10.86 -21.32 11.85
C ARG A 51 -11.09 -20.64 10.51
N GLU A 52 -10.37 -19.57 10.22
CA GLU A 52 -10.48 -18.87 8.94
C GLU A 52 -10.11 -19.76 7.75
N LEU A 53 -9.01 -20.51 7.88
CA LEU A 53 -8.57 -21.43 6.84
C LEU A 53 -9.52 -22.63 6.69
N ASP A 54 -10.05 -23.17 7.79
CA ASP A 54 -11.08 -24.22 7.74
C ASP A 54 -12.33 -23.75 6.98
N LEU A 55 -12.80 -22.51 7.24
CA LEU A 55 -13.93 -21.89 6.54
C LEU A 55 -13.64 -21.66 5.05
N LYS A 56 -12.45 -21.15 4.70
CA LYS A 56 -12.11 -20.77 3.33
C LYS A 56 -11.67 -21.93 2.44
N LEU A 57 -11.02 -22.93 3.01
CA LEU A 57 -10.39 -24.03 2.25
C LEU A 57 -11.15 -25.34 2.40
N SER A 58 -11.30 -25.83 3.64
CA SER A 58 -11.88 -27.15 3.92
C SER A 58 -13.35 -27.22 3.53
N GLN A 59 -14.17 -26.28 4.03
CA GLN A 59 -15.61 -26.26 3.76
C GLN A 59 -15.94 -26.04 2.27
N LYS A 60 -15.05 -25.33 1.55
CA LYS A 60 -15.18 -25.07 0.12
C LYS A 60 -14.48 -26.12 -0.76
N LYS A 61 -13.86 -27.15 -0.17
CA LYS A 61 -13.13 -28.23 -0.85
C LYS A 61 -12.06 -27.72 -1.83
N ILE A 62 -11.34 -26.67 -1.45
CA ILE A 62 -10.27 -26.09 -2.26
C ILE A 62 -9.03 -26.97 -2.21
N SER A 63 -8.54 -27.39 -3.38
CA SER A 63 -7.35 -28.26 -3.51
C SER A 63 -6.09 -27.52 -3.96
N ASN A 64 -6.23 -26.31 -4.50
CA ASN A 64 -5.16 -25.49 -5.04
C ASN A 64 -5.40 -24.03 -4.72
N ILE A 65 -4.35 -23.32 -4.30
CA ILE A 65 -4.38 -21.88 -4.07
C ILE A 65 -3.16 -21.20 -4.69
N SER A 66 -3.25 -19.90 -4.86
CA SER A 66 -2.10 -19.06 -5.13
C SER A 66 -1.87 -18.07 -3.99
N ILE A 67 -0.62 -17.63 -3.82
CA ILE A 67 -0.25 -16.65 -2.80
C ILE A 67 0.76 -15.65 -3.36
N ALA A 68 0.58 -14.36 -3.07
CA ALA A 68 1.66 -13.38 -3.25
C ALA A 68 2.73 -13.63 -2.18
N LEU A 69 3.93 -14.03 -2.61
CA LEU A 69 5.05 -14.27 -1.71
C LEU A 69 6.12 -13.20 -1.90
N SER A 70 6.51 -12.59 -0.78
CA SER A 70 7.63 -11.66 -0.70
C SER A 70 8.64 -12.18 0.33
N GLY A 71 9.80 -11.52 0.45
CA GLY A 71 10.75 -11.81 1.54
C GLY A 71 10.26 -11.40 2.94
N GLY A 72 9.04 -10.86 3.05
CA GLY A 72 8.49 -10.25 4.26
C GLY A 72 7.75 -11.21 5.20
N ILE A 73 7.42 -10.67 6.38
CA ILE A 73 6.78 -11.42 7.48
C ILE A 73 5.34 -11.85 7.14
N ASP A 74 4.55 -11.02 6.48
CA ASP A 74 3.09 -11.26 6.34
C ASP A 74 2.80 -12.41 5.38
N SER A 75 3.43 -12.38 4.20
CA SER A 75 3.30 -13.42 3.19
C SER A 75 3.96 -14.72 3.66
N GLY A 76 5.12 -14.63 4.32
CA GLY A 76 5.78 -15.77 4.96
C GLY A 76 4.92 -16.41 6.06
N PHE A 77 4.32 -15.61 6.94
CA PHE A 77 3.38 -16.08 7.97
C PHE A 77 2.16 -16.76 7.34
N THR A 78 1.59 -16.14 6.31
CA THR A 78 0.41 -16.68 5.60
C THR A 78 0.72 -18.03 4.97
N LEU A 79 1.81 -18.14 4.21
CA LEU A 79 2.24 -19.40 3.60
C LEU A 79 2.46 -20.48 4.67
N ALA A 80 3.16 -20.13 5.74
CA ALA A 80 3.53 -21.08 6.77
C ALA A 80 2.33 -21.58 7.57
N MET A 81 1.36 -20.73 7.88
CA MET A 81 0.11 -21.13 8.52
C MET A 81 -0.74 -22.03 7.61
N ILE A 82 -0.85 -21.70 6.33
CA ILE A 82 -1.57 -22.53 5.36
C ILE A 82 -0.92 -23.92 5.29
N ARG A 83 0.41 -23.99 5.10
CA ARG A 83 1.12 -25.27 5.04
C ARG A 83 1.01 -26.06 6.33
N LYS A 84 1.04 -25.41 7.50
CA LYS A 84 0.88 -26.05 8.81
C LYS A 84 -0.46 -26.76 8.96
N PHE A 85 -1.56 -26.11 8.57
CA PHE A 85 -2.91 -26.67 8.74
C PHE A 85 -3.38 -27.52 7.55
N PHE A 86 -2.83 -27.28 6.36
CA PHE A 86 -3.20 -27.97 5.12
C PHE A 86 -1.94 -28.51 4.40
N PRO A 87 -1.27 -29.53 4.99
CA PRO A 87 0.03 -30.00 4.49
C PRO A 87 -0.01 -30.58 3.08
N GLN A 88 -1.18 -31.00 2.58
CA GLN A 88 -1.35 -31.59 1.24
C GLN A 88 -1.86 -30.58 0.20
N LEU A 89 -2.10 -29.32 0.58
CA LEU A 89 -2.62 -28.31 -0.34
C LEU A 89 -1.56 -27.96 -1.39
N LYS A 90 -1.98 -27.85 -2.66
CA LYS A 90 -1.12 -27.33 -3.73
C LYS A 90 -1.08 -25.81 -3.62
N ILE A 91 0.13 -25.25 -3.51
CA ILE A 91 0.32 -23.81 -3.31
C ILE A 91 1.26 -23.30 -4.40
N ASP A 92 0.78 -22.35 -5.20
CA ASP A 92 1.58 -21.60 -6.17
C ASP A 92 1.96 -20.24 -5.55
N SER A 93 3.23 -20.06 -5.21
CA SER A 93 3.77 -18.82 -4.66
C SER A 93 4.30 -17.93 -5.77
N ILE A 94 3.79 -16.70 -5.86
CA ILE A 94 4.12 -15.75 -6.91
C ILE A 94 4.87 -14.56 -6.29
N CYS A 95 6.08 -14.33 -6.76
CA CYS A 95 6.90 -13.18 -6.37
C CYS A 95 7.08 -12.25 -7.57
N VAL A 96 6.88 -10.95 -7.38
CA VAL A 96 7.11 -9.92 -8.40
C VAL A 96 8.42 -9.21 -8.12
N GLY A 97 9.25 -9.03 -9.15
CA GLY A 97 10.45 -8.20 -9.09
C GLY A 97 10.40 -7.07 -10.11
N PHE A 98 11.16 -6.00 -9.82
CA PHE A 98 11.25 -4.82 -10.68
C PHE A 98 12.71 -4.52 -11.07
N GLY A 99 13.24 -5.29 -12.02
CA GLY A 99 14.59 -5.14 -12.56
C GLY A 99 15.64 -6.08 -11.97
N ASP A 100 16.89 -5.94 -12.40
CA ASP A 100 17.97 -6.89 -12.11
C ASP A 100 18.51 -6.73 -10.68
N ASN A 101 18.47 -7.82 -9.89
CA ASN A 101 18.94 -7.97 -8.50
C ASN A 101 17.95 -7.52 -7.40
N ASP A 102 16.76 -8.12 -7.37
CA ASP A 102 15.88 -8.00 -6.22
C ASP A 102 16.17 -9.10 -5.16
N ASP A 103 16.85 -8.72 -4.08
CA ASP A 103 17.08 -9.59 -2.91
C ASP A 103 15.77 -10.18 -2.35
N GLU A 104 14.62 -9.54 -2.59
CA GLU A 104 13.31 -10.06 -2.17
C GLU A 104 12.93 -11.35 -2.91
N ILE A 105 13.32 -11.52 -4.17
CA ILE A 105 13.02 -12.73 -4.94
C ILE A 105 13.81 -13.92 -4.39
N CYS A 106 15.11 -13.74 -4.15
CA CYS A 106 15.96 -14.80 -3.58
C CYS A 106 15.38 -15.28 -2.25
N ARG A 107 15.01 -14.34 -1.38
CA ARG A 107 14.41 -14.67 -0.10
C ARG A 107 13.03 -15.31 -0.21
N ALA A 108 12.17 -14.81 -1.11
CA ALA A 108 10.87 -15.42 -1.35
C ALA A 108 11.00 -16.86 -1.86
N ARG A 109 12.01 -17.15 -2.69
CA ARG A 109 12.32 -18.51 -3.16
C ARG A 109 12.71 -19.44 -2.02
N GLU A 110 13.61 -19.01 -1.14
CA GLU A 110 13.98 -19.79 0.07
C GLU A 110 12.76 -20.09 0.96
N ILE A 111 11.87 -19.10 1.12
CA ILE A 111 10.63 -19.27 1.88
C ILE A 111 9.70 -20.29 1.20
N ALA A 112 9.55 -20.22 -0.12
CA ALA A 112 8.73 -21.16 -0.89
C ALA A 112 9.25 -22.60 -0.80
N GLU A 113 10.55 -22.80 -0.99
CA GLU A 113 11.20 -24.12 -0.88
C GLU A 113 10.97 -24.75 0.48
N LYS A 114 11.11 -23.95 1.55
CA LYS A 114 10.91 -24.45 2.91
C LYS A 114 9.49 -24.92 3.19
N TYR A 115 8.50 -24.23 2.65
CA TYR A 115 7.08 -24.57 2.84
C TYR A 115 6.51 -25.36 1.67
N ASP A 116 7.35 -25.98 0.84
CA ASP A 116 6.96 -26.83 -0.29
C ASP A 116 5.88 -26.17 -1.17
N SER A 117 6.09 -24.91 -1.54
CA SER A 117 5.22 -24.23 -2.52
C SER A 117 5.93 -24.08 -3.86
N ARG A 118 5.17 -24.20 -4.94
CA ARG A 118 5.69 -24.02 -6.29
C ARG A 118 5.97 -22.54 -6.52
N PHE A 119 7.23 -22.18 -6.61
CA PHE A 119 7.66 -20.79 -6.76
C PHE A 119 7.58 -20.32 -8.22
N HIS A 120 7.02 -19.12 -8.42
CA HIS A 120 6.92 -18.44 -9.70
C HIS A 120 7.45 -17.02 -9.56
N GLU A 121 8.42 -16.68 -10.38
CA GLU A 121 8.97 -15.33 -10.47
C GLU A 121 8.32 -14.58 -11.65
N LEU A 122 7.99 -13.31 -11.42
CA LEU A 122 7.40 -12.41 -12.41
C LEU A 122 8.16 -11.09 -12.43
N MET A 123 8.95 -10.86 -13.48
CA MET A 123 9.71 -9.62 -13.65
C MET A 123 8.89 -8.58 -14.43
N ILE A 124 8.73 -7.40 -13.85
CA ILE A 124 8.03 -6.27 -14.46
C ILE A 124 8.99 -5.08 -14.57
N GLU A 125 9.46 -4.80 -15.78
CA GLU A 125 10.41 -3.70 -16.00
C GLU A 125 9.72 -2.33 -16.07
N ASN A 126 8.60 -2.25 -16.78
CA ASN A 126 7.86 -1.01 -16.98
C ASN A 126 6.44 -1.12 -16.41
N VAL A 127 6.27 -0.73 -15.15
CA VAL A 127 4.95 -0.73 -14.50
C VAL A 127 3.98 0.30 -15.10
N LEU A 128 4.46 1.26 -15.89
CA LEU A 128 3.65 2.32 -16.50
C LEU A 128 3.01 1.87 -17.81
N GLU A 129 3.54 0.82 -18.44
CA GLU A 129 3.07 0.35 -19.75
C GLU A 129 1.58 0.01 -19.74
N ASP A 130 1.11 -0.71 -18.72
CA ASP A 130 -0.28 -1.15 -18.57
C ASP A 130 -1.17 -0.14 -17.81
N LEU A 131 -0.66 1.05 -17.51
CA LEU A 131 -1.36 2.01 -16.66
C LEU A 131 -2.80 2.34 -17.13
N PRO A 132 -3.10 2.48 -18.44
CA PRO A 132 -4.47 2.70 -18.91
C PRO A 132 -5.42 1.55 -18.58
N LYS A 133 -4.96 0.29 -18.72
CA LYS A 133 -5.72 -0.92 -18.35
C LYS A 133 -5.97 -0.93 -16.85
N LEU A 134 -4.93 -0.71 -16.05
CA LEU A 134 -4.99 -0.78 -14.59
C LEU A 134 -5.92 0.30 -14.01
N ILE A 135 -5.80 1.55 -14.49
CA ILE A 135 -6.68 2.66 -14.08
C ILE A 135 -8.12 2.38 -14.50
N SER A 136 -8.34 1.84 -15.71
CA SER A 136 -9.69 1.50 -16.17
C SER A 136 -10.36 0.44 -15.30
N ILE A 137 -9.60 -0.50 -14.72
CA ILE A 137 -10.14 -1.52 -13.82
C ILE A 137 -10.33 -0.95 -12.41
N ALA A 138 -9.31 -0.27 -11.87
CA ALA A 138 -9.35 0.28 -10.51
C ALA A 138 -10.34 1.45 -10.36
N GLY A 139 -10.66 2.14 -11.46
CA GLY A 139 -11.60 3.26 -11.50
C GLY A 139 -11.07 4.58 -10.91
N VAL A 140 -9.80 4.61 -10.47
CA VAL A 140 -9.19 5.73 -9.75
C VAL A 140 -7.83 6.11 -10.35
N PRO A 141 -7.38 7.39 -10.25
CA PRO A 141 -6.19 7.90 -10.90
C PRO A 141 -4.91 7.54 -10.12
N LYS A 142 -4.56 6.26 -10.06
CA LYS A 142 -3.39 5.75 -9.32
C LYS A 142 -2.37 5.10 -10.24
N TRP A 143 -1.09 5.36 -10.02
CA TRP A 143 0.01 4.78 -10.80
C TRP A 143 0.61 3.51 -10.17
N ASN A 144 0.54 3.37 -8.85
CA ASN A 144 1.12 2.26 -8.09
C ASN A 144 0.16 1.06 -8.00
N LEU A 145 -0.34 0.60 -9.14
CA LEU A 145 -1.32 -0.49 -9.27
C LEU A 145 -0.68 -1.86 -9.60
N TYR A 146 0.60 -2.03 -9.27
CA TYR A 146 1.41 -3.21 -9.62
C TYR A 146 1.00 -4.48 -8.88
N GLN A 147 0.17 -4.39 -7.84
CA GLN A 147 -0.41 -5.58 -7.20
C GLN A 147 -1.38 -6.34 -8.11
N TYR A 148 -1.74 -5.79 -9.27
CA TYR A 148 -2.44 -6.51 -10.33
C TYR A 148 -1.64 -7.70 -10.90
N TYR A 149 -0.33 -7.53 -11.13
CA TYR A 149 0.49 -8.53 -11.81
C TYR A 149 0.51 -9.92 -11.12
N PRO A 150 0.71 -10.04 -9.80
CA PRO A 150 0.64 -11.35 -9.15
C PRO A 150 -0.79 -11.92 -9.15
N LEU A 151 -1.82 -11.09 -9.12
CA LEU A 151 -3.23 -11.52 -9.21
C LEU A 151 -3.56 -12.08 -10.59
N GLU A 152 -3.13 -11.40 -11.66
CA GLU A 152 -3.30 -11.87 -13.03
C GLU A 152 -2.58 -13.20 -13.26
N LYS A 153 -1.34 -13.31 -12.75
CA LYS A 153 -0.57 -14.55 -12.80
C LYS A 153 -1.24 -15.69 -12.03
N ALA A 154 -1.78 -15.41 -10.84
CA ALA A 154 -2.47 -16.38 -10.00
C ALA A 154 -3.66 -17.03 -10.71
N LYS A 155 -4.36 -16.27 -11.55
CA LYS A 155 -5.53 -16.77 -12.29
C LYS A 155 -5.22 -17.94 -13.22
N SER A 156 -3.95 -18.12 -13.60
CA SER A 156 -3.49 -19.28 -14.38
C SER A 156 -3.37 -20.57 -13.55
N PHE A 157 -3.48 -20.49 -12.23
CA PHE A 157 -3.22 -21.60 -11.31
C PHE A 157 -4.40 -21.90 -10.37
N SER A 158 -5.10 -20.89 -9.86
CA SER A 158 -6.23 -21.03 -8.95
C SER A 158 -7.18 -19.82 -8.99
N ASP A 159 -8.43 -20.05 -8.58
CA ASP A 159 -9.43 -19.01 -8.33
C ASP A 159 -9.37 -18.45 -6.90
N VAL A 160 -8.52 -19.02 -6.04
CA VAL A 160 -8.35 -18.62 -4.64
C VAL A 160 -6.93 -18.09 -4.43
N PHE A 161 -6.87 -16.83 -4.04
CA PHE A 161 -5.63 -16.12 -3.77
C PHE A 161 -5.52 -15.72 -2.31
N PHE A 162 -4.33 -15.84 -1.74
CA PHE A 162 -3.99 -15.30 -0.43
C PHE A 162 -2.95 -14.16 -0.56
N SER A 163 -3.20 -13.06 0.15
CA SER A 163 -2.28 -11.94 0.30
C SER A 163 -1.88 -11.74 1.76
N GLY A 164 -0.81 -10.98 1.97
CA GLY A 164 -0.39 -10.50 3.29
C GLY A 164 -1.05 -9.18 3.71
N ASP A 165 -2.07 -8.71 2.98
CA ASP A 165 -2.66 -7.38 3.16
C ASP A 165 -3.20 -7.19 4.58
N GLY A 166 -2.98 -6.03 5.19
CA GLY A 166 -3.44 -5.71 6.54
C GLY A 166 -2.48 -6.10 7.66
N GLY A 167 -1.50 -6.97 7.39
CA GLY A 167 -0.52 -7.41 8.40
C GLY A 167 0.34 -6.26 8.93
N ASP A 168 0.66 -5.28 8.09
CA ASP A 168 1.41 -4.09 8.49
C ASP A 168 0.60 -3.16 9.39
N GLU A 169 -0.64 -2.86 9.02
CA GLU A 169 -1.49 -1.89 9.71
C GLU A 169 -1.92 -2.39 11.09
N ILE A 170 -2.25 -3.68 11.21
CA ILE A 170 -2.81 -4.21 12.44
C ILE A 170 -1.75 -4.77 13.40
N PHE A 171 -0.58 -5.19 12.90
CA PHE A 171 0.53 -5.73 13.73
C PHE A 171 1.77 -4.83 13.75
N GLY A 172 1.69 -3.58 13.28
CA GLY A 172 2.75 -2.59 13.44
C GLY A 172 3.97 -2.92 12.59
N GLY A 173 3.80 -2.94 11.27
CA GLY A 173 4.84 -3.27 10.31
C GLY A 173 5.57 -2.11 9.63
N TYR A 174 5.08 -0.88 9.72
CA TYR A 174 5.76 0.31 9.18
C TYR A 174 6.74 0.93 10.18
N VAL A 175 7.67 0.12 10.72
CA VAL A 175 8.60 0.49 11.81
C VAL A 175 9.32 1.82 11.57
N PHE A 176 9.82 2.04 10.35
CA PHE A 176 10.49 3.28 9.96
C PHE A 176 9.59 4.52 10.05
N ARG A 177 8.28 4.39 9.82
CA ARG A 177 7.31 5.48 10.01
C ARG A 177 7.01 5.70 11.48
N TYR A 178 6.87 4.63 12.27
CA TYR A 178 6.55 4.71 13.69
C TYR A 178 7.68 5.35 14.49
N LYS A 179 8.92 4.93 14.23
CA LYS A 179 10.10 5.55 14.83
C LYS A 179 10.19 7.03 14.48
N LYS A 180 10.08 7.38 13.20
CA LYS A 180 10.10 8.77 12.74
C LYS A 180 8.98 9.61 13.37
N PHE A 181 7.77 9.07 13.47
CA PHE A 181 6.63 9.73 14.10
C PHE A 181 6.90 10.02 15.57
N LEU A 182 7.32 9.02 16.34
CA LEU A 182 7.65 9.17 17.77
C LEU A 182 8.80 10.15 18.00
N ASP A 183 9.87 10.06 17.21
CA ASP A 183 11.04 10.94 17.34
C ASP A 183 10.72 12.41 17.04
N LYS A 184 9.81 12.66 16.09
CA LYS A 184 9.30 14.00 15.79
C LYS A 184 8.33 14.49 16.86
N LEU A 185 7.43 13.63 17.32
CA LEU A 185 6.44 13.98 18.34
C LEU A 185 7.09 14.37 19.67
N LYS A 186 8.17 13.67 20.08
CA LYS A 186 8.97 13.99 21.28
C LYS A 186 9.54 15.42 21.28
N LYS A 187 9.68 16.05 20.10
CA LYS A 187 10.22 17.40 19.95
C LYS A 187 9.15 18.50 20.00
N VAL A 188 7.88 18.13 20.03
CA VAL A 188 6.76 19.07 20.08
C VAL A 188 6.20 19.11 21.50
N HIS A 189 6.15 20.30 22.10
CA HIS A 189 5.58 20.50 23.42
C HIS A 189 4.04 20.51 23.33
N ASN A 190 3.37 19.62 24.08
CA ASN A 190 1.91 19.46 24.10
C ASN A 190 1.25 19.40 22.71
N PRO A 191 1.59 18.39 21.88
CA PRO A 191 1.14 18.31 20.49
C PRO A 191 -0.38 18.13 20.40
N ASN A 192 -1.04 18.99 19.61
CA ASN A 192 -2.46 18.85 19.30
C ASN A 192 -2.67 17.92 18.07
N TRP A 193 -3.93 17.72 17.68
CA TRP A 193 -4.26 16.84 16.56
C TRP A 193 -3.70 17.34 15.22
N ILE A 194 -3.53 18.66 15.02
CA ILE A 194 -2.92 19.24 13.82
C ILE A 194 -1.42 18.92 13.77
N ASP A 195 -0.71 19.07 14.89
CA ASP A 195 0.71 18.71 14.97
C ASP A 195 0.93 17.24 14.64
N LYS A 196 0.10 16.36 15.20
CA LYS A 196 0.13 14.92 14.93
C LYS A 196 -0.19 14.61 13.47
N SER A 197 -1.20 15.27 12.89
CA SER A 197 -1.56 15.11 11.46
C SER A 197 -0.42 15.53 10.53
N ARG A 198 0.24 16.66 10.82
CA ARG A 198 1.42 17.12 10.08
C ARG A 198 2.57 16.11 10.19
N ILE A 199 2.90 15.66 11.40
CA ILE A 199 3.98 14.68 11.62
C ILE A 199 3.67 13.35 10.91
N TYR A 200 2.41 12.90 10.95
CA TYR A 200 1.97 11.70 10.23
C TYR A 200 2.21 11.85 8.73
N LEU A 201 1.85 12.97 8.12
CA LEU A 201 2.11 13.24 6.70
C LEU A 201 3.62 13.37 6.40
N GLU A 202 4.42 13.92 7.31
CA GLU A 202 5.88 13.91 7.21
C GLU A 202 6.48 12.49 7.26
N CYS A 203 5.76 11.49 7.76
CA CYS A 203 6.16 10.08 7.68
C CYS A 203 5.79 9.43 6.32
N HIS A 204 5.03 10.15 5.49
CA HIS A 204 4.50 9.74 4.19
C HIS A 204 5.05 10.60 3.05
N GLU A 205 6.36 10.89 3.07
CA GLU A 205 6.97 11.88 2.18
C GLU A 205 6.80 11.59 0.68
N ARG A 206 6.59 10.32 0.28
CA ARG A 206 6.35 9.95 -1.12
C ARG A 206 4.96 10.34 -1.63
N ASP A 207 4.07 10.82 -0.77
CA ASP A 207 2.69 11.12 -1.10
C ASP A 207 2.47 12.60 -1.44
N TRP A 208 3.42 13.47 -1.07
CA TRP A 208 3.32 14.93 -1.26
C TRP A 208 4.69 15.54 -1.57
N VAL A 209 4.73 16.79 -2.02
CA VAL A 209 5.97 17.57 -2.27
C VAL A 209 5.96 18.91 -1.50
N PRO A 210 7.12 19.53 -1.19
CA PRO A 210 7.16 20.77 -0.42
C PRO A 210 6.36 21.94 -1.01
N ASP A 211 6.25 22.01 -2.34
CA ASP A 211 5.44 23.00 -3.05
C ASP A 211 4.12 22.42 -3.57
N GLN A 212 3.50 21.53 -2.79
CA GLN A 212 2.24 20.84 -3.09
C GLN A 212 1.13 21.80 -3.54
N ASP A 213 1.06 22.98 -2.92
CA ASP A 213 0.08 24.02 -3.24
C ASP A 213 0.22 24.54 -4.68
N LYS A 214 1.43 24.49 -5.24
CA LYS A 214 1.72 24.98 -6.60
C LYS A 214 1.36 23.99 -7.70
N ILE A 215 1.09 22.72 -7.35
CA ILE A 215 0.58 21.71 -8.30
C ILE A 215 -0.77 22.14 -8.84
N PHE A 216 -1.63 22.62 -7.95
CA PHE A 216 -3.03 22.86 -8.26
C PHE A 216 -3.22 24.26 -8.83
N ASN A 217 -4.14 24.41 -9.78
CA ASN A 217 -4.63 25.72 -10.13
C ASN A 217 -5.41 26.33 -8.95
N LYS A 218 -5.42 27.66 -8.82
CA LYS A 218 -6.11 28.39 -7.74
C LYS A 218 -7.58 27.98 -7.58
N LYS A 219 -8.25 27.57 -8.66
CA LYS A 219 -9.65 27.14 -8.63
C LYS A 219 -9.92 25.97 -7.67
N LEU A 220 -8.96 25.04 -7.50
CA LEU A 220 -9.09 23.86 -6.63
C LEU A 220 -9.03 24.21 -5.13
N ASN A 221 -8.63 25.45 -4.78
CA ASN A 221 -8.63 25.96 -3.41
C ASN A 221 -7.94 25.00 -2.41
N PHE A 222 -6.74 24.53 -2.78
CA PHE A 222 -5.89 23.68 -1.94
C PHE A 222 -5.56 24.37 -0.61
N SER A 223 -5.61 23.60 0.48
CA SER A 223 -5.19 24.05 1.79
C SER A 223 -4.73 22.87 2.62
N TRP A 224 -3.54 22.98 3.22
CA TRP A 224 -3.05 21.97 4.16
C TRP A 224 -3.99 21.79 5.35
N LEU A 225 -4.67 22.84 5.80
CA LEU A 225 -5.64 22.71 6.89
C LEU A 225 -6.80 21.78 6.49
N LYS A 226 -7.34 21.91 5.27
CA LYS A 226 -8.37 20.99 4.76
C LYS A 226 -7.86 19.55 4.68
N ILE A 227 -6.60 19.36 4.30
CA ILE A 227 -5.97 18.03 4.28
C ILE A 227 -5.87 17.48 5.70
N TYR A 228 -5.46 18.29 6.68
CA TYR A 228 -5.33 17.86 8.08
C TYR A 228 -6.68 17.49 8.70
N GLU A 229 -7.77 18.20 8.37
CA GLU A 229 -9.11 17.88 8.88
C GLU A 229 -9.53 16.44 8.56
N ASN A 230 -9.07 15.86 7.44
CA ASN A 230 -9.33 14.44 7.11
C ASN A 230 -8.74 13.45 8.13
N PHE A 231 -7.81 13.88 8.98
CA PHE A 231 -7.15 13.05 9.99
C PHE A 231 -7.61 13.37 11.42
N ARG A 232 -8.50 14.35 11.59
CA ARG A 232 -8.89 14.87 12.90
C ARG A 232 -9.44 13.76 13.81
N THR A 233 -10.34 12.93 13.29
CA THR A 233 -10.93 11.80 14.04
C THR A 233 -9.89 10.78 14.52
N TYR A 234 -8.75 10.66 13.83
CA TYR A 234 -7.69 9.73 14.18
C TYR A 234 -6.75 10.28 15.26
N PHE A 235 -6.59 11.61 15.37
CA PHE A 235 -5.61 12.24 16.27
C PHE A 235 -6.23 13.08 17.41
N GLU A 236 -7.49 13.49 17.31
CA GLU A 236 -8.26 14.21 18.34
C GLU A 236 -8.99 13.21 19.26
N ASN A 237 -8.21 12.37 19.94
CA ASN A 237 -8.70 11.39 20.91
C ASN A 237 -7.61 11.08 21.96
N ASN A 238 -7.95 10.24 22.94
CA ASN A 238 -7.08 9.91 24.07
C ASN A 238 -6.22 8.66 23.87
N LEU A 239 -6.18 8.07 22.67
CA LEU A 239 -5.33 6.90 22.41
C LEU A 239 -3.84 7.26 22.52
N TYR A 240 -3.02 6.26 22.84
CA TYR A 240 -1.57 6.39 22.71
C TYR A 240 -1.18 6.81 21.28
N PRO A 241 -0.12 7.62 21.11
CA PRO A 241 0.22 8.18 19.81
C PRO A 241 0.39 7.14 18.70
N LEU A 242 0.96 5.95 18.99
CA LEU A 242 1.07 4.89 17.97
C LEU A 242 -0.26 4.19 17.66
N ASN A 243 -1.20 4.07 18.60
CA ASN A 243 -2.53 3.57 18.27
C ASN A 243 -3.31 4.57 17.40
N GLN A 244 -3.09 5.88 17.58
CA GLN A 244 -3.61 6.89 16.66
C GLN A 244 -3.05 6.71 15.24
N VAL A 245 -1.75 6.40 15.13
CA VAL A 245 -1.13 6.09 13.84
C VAL A 245 -1.68 4.78 13.24
N PHE A 246 -1.84 3.72 14.02
CA PHE A 246 -2.44 2.46 13.53
C PHE A 246 -3.88 2.65 13.04
N LEU A 247 -4.68 3.46 13.75
CA LEU A 247 -6.02 3.84 13.32
C LEU A 247 -6.00 4.61 11.98
N ALA A 248 -5.07 5.57 11.83
CA ALA A 248 -4.89 6.33 10.60
C ALA A 248 -4.37 5.47 9.43
N ASP A 249 -3.44 4.54 9.69
CA ASP A 249 -2.90 3.60 8.70
C ASP A 249 -3.99 2.61 8.26
N PHE A 250 -4.78 2.05 9.19
CA PHE A 250 -5.86 1.12 8.86
C PHE A 250 -6.93 1.78 7.99
N ASN A 251 -7.47 2.92 8.40
CA ASN A 251 -8.49 3.59 7.62
C ASN A 251 -7.89 4.15 6.32
N GLY A 252 -6.81 4.92 6.40
CA GLY A 252 -6.20 5.57 5.24
C GLY A 252 -5.55 4.60 4.26
N LYS A 253 -4.47 3.94 4.70
CA LYS A 253 -3.57 3.17 3.82
C LYS A 253 -4.11 1.80 3.45
N LEU A 254 -4.84 1.15 4.33
CA LEU A 254 -5.46 -0.13 4.01
C LEU A 254 -6.82 0.07 3.37
N LEU A 255 -7.78 0.64 4.10
CA LEU A 255 -9.19 0.68 3.71
C LEU A 255 -9.46 1.62 2.52
N HIS A 256 -8.89 2.84 2.48
CA HIS A 256 -9.11 3.77 1.37
C HIS A 256 -8.11 3.63 0.20
N ASP A 257 -6.84 3.28 0.47
CA ASP A 257 -5.80 3.22 -0.56
C ASP A 257 -5.70 1.81 -1.19
N TRP A 258 -5.44 0.77 -0.40
CA TRP A 258 -5.05 -0.54 -0.91
C TRP A 258 -6.22 -1.46 -1.29
N ILE A 259 -7.16 -1.69 -0.37
CA ILE A 259 -8.27 -2.65 -0.53
C ILE A 259 -9.16 -2.37 -1.73
N PRO A 260 -9.54 -1.12 -2.07
CA PRO A 260 -10.47 -0.87 -3.16
C PRO A 260 -9.94 -1.33 -4.51
N SER A 261 -8.64 -1.12 -4.79
CA SER A 261 -8.01 -1.58 -6.02
C SER A 261 -7.98 -3.11 -6.10
N ASN A 262 -7.66 -3.79 -4.99
CA ASN A 262 -7.67 -5.26 -4.94
C ASN A 262 -9.06 -5.84 -5.17
N HIS A 263 -10.09 -5.19 -4.61
CA HIS A 263 -11.47 -5.61 -4.83
C HIS A 263 -11.88 -5.52 -6.31
N GLU A 264 -11.56 -4.41 -7.00
CA GLU A 264 -11.87 -4.28 -8.42
C GLU A 264 -11.04 -5.23 -9.29
N PHE A 265 -9.76 -5.49 -8.95
CA PHE A 265 -8.96 -6.52 -9.62
C PHE A 265 -9.52 -7.93 -9.41
N GLY A 266 -9.95 -8.27 -8.20
CA GLY A 266 -10.59 -9.54 -7.88
C GLY A 266 -11.85 -9.77 -8.70
N LYS A 267 -12.72 -8.76 -8.81
CA LYS A 267 -13.90 -8.82 -9.69
C LYS A 267 -13.53 -9.02 -11.15
N TYR A 268 -12.61 -8.22 -11.66
CA TYR A 268 -12.19 -8.27 -13.07
C TYR A 268 -11.60 -9.63 -13.44
N LEU A 269 -10.78 -10.21 -12.57
CA LEU A 269 -10.13 -11.50 -12.79
C LEU A 269 -11.02 -12.70 -12.39
N ASN A 270 -12.20 -12.46 -11.81
CA ASN A 270 -13.01 -13.47 -11.13
C ASN A 270 -12.14 -14.31 -10.15
N LEU A 271 -11.42 -13.62 -9.26
CA LEU A 271 -10.46 -14.18 -8.33
C LEU A 271 -10.88 -13.85 -6.90
N ASN A 272 -11.00 -14.87 -6.05
CA ASN A 272 -11.30 -14.69 -4.63
C ASN A 272 -10.01 -14.36 -3.86
N ILE A 273 -9.83 -13.08 -3.52
CA ILE A 273 -8.67 -12.58 -2.79
C ILE A 273 -8.96 -12.63 -1.29
N ASN A 274 -8.06 -13.26 -0.52
CA ASN A 274 -8.20 -13.48 0.91
C ASN A 274 -6.95 -12.98 1.64
N SER A 275 -7.12 -12.46 2.84
CA SER A 275 -6.01 -12.21 3.78
C SER A 275 -6.38 -12.76 5.14
N LEU A 276 -5.42 -13.36 5.83
CA LEU A 276 -5.59 -13.84 7.21
C LEU A 276 -5.71 -12.67 8.21
N PHE A 277 -5.24 -11.48 7.82
CA PHE A 277 -5.21 -10.30 8.67
C PHE A 277 -6.50 -9.48 8.58
N LEU A 278 -7.23 -9.59 7.47
CA LEU A 278 -8.51 -8.90 7.25
C LEU A 278 -9.72 -9.65 7.82
N ASN A 279 -9.49 -10.72 8.59
CA ASN A 279 -10.54 -11.40 9.33
C ASN A 279 -11.06 -10.47 10.47
N PRO A 280 -12.39 -10.31 10.66
CA PRO A 280 -12.94 -9.41 11.67
C PRO A 280 -12.48 -9.70 13.11
N GLU A 281 -12.28 -10.97 13.47
CA GLU A 281 -11.77 -11.37 14.78
C GLU A 281 -10.28 -11.06 14.94
N MET A 282 -9.49 -11.17 13.86
CA MET A 282 -8.08 -10.77 13.84
C MET A 282 -7.95 -9.26 14.01
N ILE A 283 -8.76 -8.48 13.28
CA ILE A 283 -8.83 -7.03 13.42
C ILE A 283 -9.22 -6.68 14.86
N ALA A 284 -10.32 -7.23 15.38
CA ALA A 284 -10.79 -6.95 16.73
C ALA A 284 -9.81 -7.36 17.84
N LEU A 285 -9.01 -8.41 17.63
CA LEU A 285 -7.93 -8.80 18.53
C LEU A 285 -6.81 -7.75 18.50
N SER A 286 -6.29 -7.46 17.30
CA SER A 286 -5.11 -6.63 17.08
C SER A 286 -5.28 -5.15 17.46
N THR A 287 -6.48 -4.60 17.30
CA THR A 287 -6.79 -3.19 17.63
C THR A 287 -6.81 -2.96 19.14
N LYS A 288 -7.12 -4.00 19.94
CA LYS A 288 -7.14 -3.94 21.41
C LYS A 288 -5.78 -4.20 22.07
N LEU A 289 -4.77 -4.61 21.31
CA LEU A 289 -3.43 -4.85 21.84
C LEU A 289 -2.73 -3.52 22.10
N HIS A 290 -2.11 -3.39 23.27
CA HIS A 290 -1.15 -2.31 23.53
C HIS A 290 -0.07 -2.30 22.44
N TRP A 291 0.30 -1.11 21.95
CA TRP A 291 1.19 -0.99 20.79
C TRP A 291 2.56 -1.67 21.00
N GLU A 292 3.07 -1.72 22.24
CA GLU A 292 4.33 -2.39 22.58
C GLU A 292 4.28 -3.91 22.37
N VAL A 293 3.09 -4.52 22.35
CA VAL A 293 2.93 -5.94 21.98
C VAL A 293 3.22 -6.15 20.50
N LYS A 294 3.09 -5.10 19.67
CA LYS A 294 3.24 -5.12 18.23
C LYS A 294 4.61 -4.62 17.77
N TYR A 295 5.20 -3.66 18.47
CA TYR A 295 6.40 -2.94 18.05
C TYR A 295 7.36 -2.65 19.22
N ASP A 296 8.63 -3.01 19.07
CA ASP A 296 9.74 -2.69 19.97
C ASP A 296 10.46 -1.43 19.43
N TYR A 297 10.29 -0.29 20.12
CA TYR A 297 10.85 0.99 19.70
C TYR A 297 12.39 1.04 19.78
N GLU A 298 12.97 0.42 20.79
CA GLU A 298 14.43 0.47 21.01
C GLU A 298 15.16 -0.38 19.96
N LYS A 299 14.59 -1.54 19.60
CA LYS A 299 15.17 -2.43 18.58
C LYS A 299 14.70 -2.12 17.17
N ASP A 300 13.67 -1.28 17.01
CA ASP A 300 13.04 -0.96 15.71
C ASP A 300 12.51 -2.22 15.00
N ILE A 301 11.85 -3.10 15.77
CA ILE A 301 11.30 -4.38 15.31
C ILE A 301 9.79 -4.38 15.48
N GLY A 302 9.07 -4.60 14.39
CA GLY A 302 7.61 -4.68 14.35
C GLY A 302 7.09 -6.09 14.19
N LYS A 303 5.76 -6.26 14.22
CA LYS A 303 5.09 -7.55 14.05
C LYS A 303 5.56 -8.63 15.02
N LEU A 304 5.88 -8.23 16.26
CA LEU A 304 6.44 -9.12 17.29
C LEU A 304 5.62 -10.41 17.48
N PRO A 305 4.26 -10.40 17.50
CA PRO A 305 3.49 -11.62 17.66
C PRO A 305 3.68 -12.59 16.48
N LEU A 306 3.73 -12.07 15.24
CA LEU A 306 3.90 -12.88 14.04
C LEU A 306 5.31 -13.45 13.95
N LEU A 307 6.33 -12.62 14.23
CA LEU A 307 7.73 -13.05 14.30
C LEU A 307 7.93 -14.17 15.32
N SER A 308 7.35 -14.03 16.52
CA SER A 308 7.44 -15.05 17.54
C SER A 308 6.82 -16.38 17.08
N ILE A 309 5.67 -16.35 16.41
CA ILE A 309 5.03 -17.57 15.89
C ILE A 309 5.89 -18.21 14.79
N LEU A 310 6.46 -17.42 13.88
CA LEU A 310 7.34 -17.91 12.80
C LEU A 310 8.62 -18.57 13.34
N ASN A 311 9.23 -17.98 14.37
CA ASN A 311 10.44 -18.51 15.00
C ASN A 311 10.15 -19.84 15.71
N ASP A 312 9.10 -19.89 16.53
CA ASP A 312 8.82 -21.05 17.39
C ASP A 312 8.27 -22.26 16.62
N TYR A 313 7.39 -22.03 15.63
CA TYR A 313 6.63 -23.13 15.02
C TYR A 313 7.14 -23.55 13.66
N LEU A 314 7.96 -22.73 13.02
CA LEU A 314 8.22 -22.86 11.58
C LEU A 314 9.71 -22.68 11.24
N GLY A 315 10.58 -22.63 12.26
CA GLY A 315 12.03 -22.78 12.18
C GLY A 315 12.76 -21.73 11.33
N PHE A 316 12.19 -20.54 11.14
CA PHE A 316 12.74 -19.51 10.26
C PHE A 316 13.46 -18.43 11.10
N ASN A 317 14.69 -18.72 11.52
CA ASN A 317 15.41 -17.88 12.48
C ASN A 317 15.92 -16.52 11.95
N ASN A 318 15.69 -16.19 10.67
CA ASN A 318 16.31 -15.04 10.00
C ASN A 318 15.30 -14.13 9.25
N PHE A 319 14.10 -13.84 9.79
CA PHE A 319 13.29 -12.72 9.29
C PHE A 319 13.89 -11.38 9.76
N HIS A 320 15.11 -11.07 9.32
CA HIS A 320 15.73 -9.77 9.54
C HIS A 320 15.28 -8.76 8.47
N ASN A 321 15.40 -7.48 8.82
CA ASN A 321 14.85 -6.27 8.17
C ASN A 321 15.24 -6.09 6.68
N ILE A 322 14.81 -6.99 5.80
CA ILE A 322 14.77 -6.78 4.36
C ILE A 322 13.31 -6.46 4.01
N LYS A 323 12.76 -5.37 4.58
CA LYS A 323 11.45 -4.89 4.17
C LYS A 323 11.64 -3.83 3.10
N LYS A 324 11.62 -4.24 1.83
CA LYS A 324 11.46 -3.34 0.69
C LYS A 324 9.99 -3.29 0.26
N GLY A 325 9.27 -4.41 0.36
CA GLY A 325 7.85 -4.52 0.06
C GLY A 325 7.57 -4.20 -1.40
N PHE A 326 8.10 -5.02 -2.31
CA PHE A 326 7.96 -4.82 -3.76
C PHE A 326 8.45 -3.41 -4.16
N SER A 327 9.64 -3.02 -3.67
CA SER A 327 10.13 -1.64 -3.84
C SER A 327 10.62 -1.40 -5.25
N LEU A 328 9.82 -0.71 -6.05
CA LEU A 328 10.22 -0.21 -7.35
C LEU A 328 11.31 0.88 -7.23
N ASP A 329 12.40 0.72 -7.96
CA ASP A 329 13.40 1.77 -8.14
C ASP A 329 12.84 2.86 -9.06
N LEU A 330 12.29 3.90 -8.44
CA LEU A 330 11.67 5.01 -9.16
C LEU A 330 12.66 5.82 -10.01
N LEU A 331 13.96 5.85 -9.68
CA LEU A 331 14.94 6.56 -10.50
C LEU A 331 15.25 5.78 -11.77
N ASN A 332 15.41 4.47 -11.67
CA ASN A 332 15.59 3.62 -12.84
C ASN A 332 14.33 3.59 -13.70
N LEU A 333 13.14 3.49 -13.10
CA LEU A 333 11.87 3.62 -13.83
C LEU A 333 11.80 4.97 -14.56
N TRP A 334 12.12 6.08 -13.88
CA TRP A 334 12.11 7.42 -14.48
C TRP A 334 13.06 7.51 -15.67
N LYS A 335 14.31 7.08 -15.47
CA LYS A 335 15.38 7.12 -16.47
C LYS A 335 15.05 6.31 -17.71
N ASN A 336 14.49 5.11 -17.52
CA ASN A 336 14.29 4.17 -18.62
C ASN A 336 12.95 4.35 -19.34
N TYR A 337 11.91 4.81 -18.64
CA TYR A 337 10.54 4.86 -19.16
C TYR A 337 9.78 6.12 -18.74
N GLY A 338 9.76 6.43 -17.45
CA GLY A 338 8.84 7.41 -16.87
C GLY A 338 9.00 8.82 -17.39
N ARG A 339 10.24 9.25 -17.70
CA ARG A 339 10.53 10.61 -18.19
C ARG A 339 9.87 10.88 -19.54
N GLU A 340 10.09 10.01 -20.52
CA GLU A 340 9.55 10.18 -21.88
C GLU A 340 8.02 10.07 -21.88
N ILE A 341 7.46 9.12 -21.13
CA ILE A 341 6.01 8.99 -20.96
C ILE A 341 5.42 10.27 -20.34
N VAL A 342 6.05 10.81 -19.29
CA VAL A 342 5.59 12.06 -18.68
C VAL A 342 5.66 13.24 -19.65
N LEU A 343 6.75 13.38 -20.41
CA LEU A 343 6.86 14.45 -21.41
C LEU A 343 5.82 14.33 -22.53
N HIS A 344 5.47 13.10 -22.93
CA HIS A 344 4.45 12.84 -23.94
C HIS A 344 3.05 13.23 -23.46
N TYR A 345 2.69 12.87 -22.22
CA TYR A 345 1.33 13.02 -21.72
C TYR A 345 1.08 14.28 -20.90
N LEU A 346 2.11 14.89 -20.31
CA LEU A 346 2.00 16.06 -19.43
C LEU A 346 2.67 17.29 -20.09
N HIS A 347 1.88 18.03 -20.84
CA HIS A 347 2.26 19.25 -21.54
C HIS A 347 1.08 20.24 -21.56
N LYS A 348 1.28 21.41 -22.16
CA LYS A 348 0.28 22.50 -22.22
C LYS A 348 -1.09 22.10 -22.80
N ASP A 349 -1.15 21.04 -23.60
CA ASP A 349 -2.35 20.59 -24.30
C ASP A 349 -3.04 19.39 -23.64
N SER A 350 -2.46 18.86 -22.56
CA SER A 350 -3.03 17.80 -21.71
C SER A 350 -4.35 18.25 -21.10
N ASP A 351 -5.25 17.31 -20.86
CA ASP A 351 -6.59 17.61 -20.37
C ASP A 351 -6.55 18.25 -18.97
N VAL A 352 -5.72 17.73 -18.07
CA VAL A 352 -5.59 18.27 -16.70
C VAL A 352 -5.06 19.71 -16.68
N VAL A 353 -4.31 20.12 -17.71
CA VAL A 353 -3.81 21.49 -17.85
C VAL A 353 -4.87 22.38 -18.50
N LYS A 354 -5.46 21.95 -19.63
CA LYS A 354 -6.51 22.70 -20.34
C LYS A 354 -7.74 22.97 -19.49
N ASN A 355 -8.09 22.01 -18.64
CA ASN A 355 -9.19 22.15 -17.70
C ASN A 355 -8.80 22.95 -16.45
N ASN A 356 -7.62 23.58 -16.40
CA ASN A 356 -7.13 24.36 -15.26
C ASN A 356 -7.13 23.55 -13.95
N ILE A 357 -6.78 22.27 -13.97
CA ILE A 357 -6.68 21.43 -12.77
C ILE A 357 -5.25 21.50 -12.23
N ILE A 358 -4.28 21.25 -13.12
CA ILE A 358 -2.85 21.20 -12.79
C ILE A 358 -2.11 22.38 -13.44
N ASN A 359 -1.19 22.97 -12.69
CA ASN A 359 -0.33 24.05 -13.13
C ASN A 359 0.85 23.51 -13.97
N ILE A 360 0.89 23.89 -15.26
CA ILE A 360 1.97 23.50 -16.18
C ILE A 360 3.35 23.98 -15.72
N GLU A 361 3.44 25.17 -15.11
CA GLU A 361 4.71 25.69 -14.62
C GLU A 361 5.32 24.79 -13.53
N TRP A 362 4.46 24.17 -12.71
CA TRP A 362 4.91 23.21 -11.70
C TRP A 362 5.40 21.91 -12.35
N ILE A 363 4.72 21.41 -13.39
CA ILE A 363 5.14 20.21 -14.12
C ILE A 363 6.54 20.42 -14.70
N ASP A 364 6.74 21.51 -15.43
CA ASP A 364 8.03 21.85 -16.05
C ASP A 364 9.15 21.99 -15.01
N LYS A 365 8.85 22.63 -13.88
CA LYS A 365 9.80 22.77 -12.76
C LYS A 365 10.13 21.42 -12.13
N ALA A 366 9.12 20.57 -11.92
CA ALA A 366 9.30 19.26 -11.31
C ALA A 366 10.15 18.34 -12.20
N ILE A 367 9.94 18.35 -13.52
CA ILE A 367 10.76 17.59 -14.47
C ILE A 367 12.23 18.06 -14.41
N ARG A 368 12.47 19.39 -14.49
CA ARG A 368 13.83 19.95 -14.35
C ARG A 368 14.50 19.53 -13.05
N LEU A 369 13.78 19.60 -11.93
CA LEU A 369 14.28 19.21 -10.61
C LEU A 369 14.72 17.73 -10.58
N VAL A 370 13.92 16.84 -11.19
CA VAL A 370 14.25 15.41 -11.23
C VAL A 370 15.47 15.15 -12.12
N ASP A 371 15.59 15.86 -13.25
CA ASP A 371 16.69 15.69 -14.20
C ASP A 371 18.01 16.32 -13.72
N GLU A 372 17.96 17.41 -12.96
CA GLU A 372 19.14 18.11 -12.40
C GLU A 372 19.72 17.36 -11.18
N SER A 373 20.52 16.33 -11.45
CA SER A 373 21.09 15.43 -10.43
C SER A 373 22.08 16.07 -9.43
N LEU A 374 22.56 17.29 -9.69
CA LEU A 374 23.62 17.94 -8.91
C LEU A 374 23.10 18.78 -7.73
N ASN A 375 21.84 19.24 -7.76
CA ASN A 375 21.32 20.22 -6.80
C ASN A 375 20.34 19.63 -5.77
N TYR A 376 19.86 18.39 -5.98
CA TYR A 376 18.82 17.79 -5.14
C TYR A 376 19.20 16.42 -4.62
N ASN A 377 18.98 16.20 -3.32
CA ASN A 377 19.24 14.90 -2.72
C ASN A 377 18.32 13.81 -3.29
N TYR A 378 18.80 12.57 -3.23
CA TYR A 378 18.13 11.36 -3.75
C TYR A 378 16.64 11.28 -3.34
N ASN A 379 16.33 11.49 -2.06
CA ASN A 379 14.97 11.39 -1.54
C ASN A 379 14.03 12.43 -2.17
N MET A 380 14.50 13.65 -2.39
CA MET A 380 13.67 14.70 -3.01
C MET A 380 13.31 14.34 -4.45
N ARG A 381 14.26 13.82 -5.23
CA ARG A 381 14.00 13.37 -6.61
C ARG A 381 12.95 12.26 -6.64
N ILE A 382 13.04 11.27 -5.75
CA ILE A 382 12.06 10.19 -5.62
C ILE A 382 10.65 10.74 -5.33
N ARG A 383 10.52 11.76 -4.47
CA ARG A 383 9.23 12.39 -4.16
C ARG A 383 8.62 13.06 -5.39
N TYR A 384 9.40 13.83 -6.14
CA TYR A 384 8.91 14.49 -7.35
C TYR A 384 8.60 13.51 -8.48
N ILE A 385 9.39 12.44 -8.66
CA ILE A 385 9.05 11.35 -9.58
C ILE A 385 7.69 10.75 -9.21
N SER A 386 7.53 10.34 -7.94
CA SER A 386 6.26 9.77 -7.48
C SER A 386 5.09 10.74 -7.69
N LYS A 387 5.31 12.05 -7.58
CA LYS A 387 4.26 13.06 -7.78
C LYS A 387 3.92 13.27 -9.24
N LEU A 388 4.92 13.34 -10.13
CA LEU A 388 4.72 13.41 -11.58
C LEU A 388 3.95 12.19 -12.08
N LEU A 389 4.25 10.99 -11.57
CA LEU A 389 3.49 9.78 -11.89
C LEU A 389 2.04 9.82 -11.36
N SER A 390 1.78 10.47 -10.22
CA SER A 390 0.40 10.71 -9.76
C SER A 390 -0.36 11.70 -10.65
N VAL A 391 0.31 12.73 -11.16
CA VAL A 391 -0.30 13.67 -12.12
C VAL A 391 -0.55 12.97 -13.46
N LEU A 392 0.38 12.13 -13.91
CA LEU A 392 0.22 11.27 -15.09
C LEU A 392 -1.00 10.36 -14.94
N SER A 393 -1.17 9.67 -13.80
CA SER A 393 -2.34 8.81 -13.60
C SER A 393 -3.66 9.58 -13.61
N LEU A 394 -3.68 10.85 -13.18
CA LEU A 394 -4.85 11.72 -13.32
C LEU A 394 -5.13 12.07 -14.79
N GLU A 395 -4.11 12.40 -15.57
CA GLU A 395 -4.26 12.67 -17.01
C GLU A 395 -4.77 11.43 -17.75
N ILE A 396 -4.19 10.25 -17.50
CA ILE A 396 -4.63 9.00 -18.11
C ILE A 396 -6.08 8.68 -17.70
N TRP A 397 -6.43 8.86 -16.42
CA TRP A 397 -7.81 8.70 -15.96
C TRP A 397 -8.76 9.65 -16.71
N HIS A 398 -8.41 10.93 -16.85
CA HIS A 398 -9.22 11.92 -17.56
C HIS A 398 -9.39 11.57 -19.06
N GLN A 399 -8.32 11.09 -19.71
CA GLN A 399 -8.39 10.65 -21.10
C GLN A 399 -9.23 9.39 -21.30
N LEU A 400 -9.33 8.52 -20.29
CA LEU A 400 -10.18 7.33 -20.32
C LEU A 400 -11.66 7.65 -20.05
N THR A 401 -11.94 8.56 -19.10
CA THR A 401 -13.29 8.71 -18.54
C THR A 401 -14.02 9.97 -18.98
N VAL A 402 -13.30 11.06 -19.30
CA VAL A 402 -13.91 12.37 -19.60
C VAL A 402 -13.78 12.71 -21.08
N SER A 403 -12.55 12.71 -21.61
CA SER A 403 -12.33 13.10 -23.01
C SER A 403 -12.37 11.92 -23.99
N ALA A 404 -12.32 10.68 -23.49
CA ALA A 404 -12.31 9.44 -24.26
C ALA A 404 -11.22 9.40 -25.37
N LYS A 405 -10.10 10.09 -25.15
CA LYS A 405 -8.94 10.12 -26.06
C LYS A 405 -8.10 8.85 -26.02
N LEU A 406 -8.18 8.11 -24.91
CA LEU A 406 -7.40 6.89 -24.68
C LEU A 406 -8.33 5.69 -24.49
N LYS A 407 -7.90 4.51 -24.94
CA LYS A 407 -8.61 3.25 -24.70
C LYS A 407 -7.94 2.46 -23.57
N PRO A 408 -8.68 1.67 -22.79
CA PRO A 408 -8.09 0.80 -21.75
C PRO A 408 -7.01 -0.16 -22.27
N SER A 409 -7.09 -0.60 -23.53
CA SER A 409 -6.09 -1.48 -24.16
C SER A 409 -4.83 -0.76 -24.64
N SER A 410 -4.74 0.56 -24.47
CA SER A 410 -3.57 1.35 -24.89
C SER A 410 -2.38 1.04 -23.97
N LYS A 411 -1.19 1.09 -24.55
CA LYS A 411 0.09 0.87 -23.87
C LYS A 411 0.86 2.17 -23.84
N LEU A 412 1.36 2.58 -22.67
CA LEU A 412 2.25 3.73 -22.56
C LEU A 412 3.66 3.29 -22.94
N LYS A 413 4.25 3.93 -23.95
CA LYS A 413 5.60 3.61 -24.45
C LYS A 413 6.46 4.85 -24.49
#